data_AF-A0A2V6HIW1-F1
#
_entry.id   AF-A0A2V6HIW1-F1
#
_cell.length_a   1.000
_cell.length_b   1.000
_cell.length_c   1.000
_cell.angle_alpha   90.00
_cell.angle_beta   90.00
_cell.angle_gamma   90.00
#
_symmetry.space_group_name_H-M   'P 1'
#
loop_
_entity.id
_entity.type
_entity.pdbx_description
1 polymer ?
#
loop_
_entity_poly.entity_id
_entity_poly.type
_entity_poly.pdbx_seq_one_letter_code
_entity_poly.pdbx_strand_id
1 'polypeptide(L)'
;MVDLSILPKQVRCKDDARMKLWAWDEKNLPSIAHAIRTAVAATVSVIVARLVQMPEAYWAAIATLVVMQSTLGATLTLSIERIVATAVGASVGALEANYFAGNLVAFALAIVLIGMLSIAFRLEKTAYRYASITLAIIVLIPRSAPAWTIALHRFLEVSVGIIVALAVVALWPEHQPSAPKGADE
;
A
#
# COMPACT_ATOMS: atom_id res chain seq x y z
N MET A 1 58.86 18.87 4.77
CA MET A 1 57.53 19.36 5.21
C MET A 1 56.72 19.58 3.95
N VAL A 2 55.94 18.56 3.53
CA VAL A 2 55.23 18.57 2.24
C VAL A 2 53.99 19.45 2.38
N ASP A 3 53.91 20.48 1.53
CA ASP A 3 52.83 21.46 1.49
C ASP A 3 51.53 20.79 1.02
N LEU A 4 50.55 20.70 1.93
CA LEU A 4 49.25 20.09 1.68
C LEU A 4 48.33 20.93 0.76
N SER A 5 48.76 22.11 0.32
CA SER A 5 47.97 23.01 -0.53
C SER A 5 47.90 22.59 -2.01
N ILE A 6 48.69 21.59 -2.44
CA ILE A 6 48.82 21.15 -3.84
C ILE A 6 47.82 20.03 -4.20
N LEU A 7 46.95 19.60 -3.28
CA LEU A 7 45.98 18.55 -3.60
C LEU A 7 44.78 19.10 -4.41
N PRO A 8 44.40 18.44 -5.52
CA PRO A 8 43.33 18.90 -6.39
C PRO A 8 41.97 18.92 -5.67
N LYS A 9 41.20 20.00 -5.88
CA LYS A 9 39.84 20.23 -5.33
C LYS A 9 38.87 19.04 -5.48
N GLN A 10 39.13 18.11 -6.40
CA GLN A 10 38.30 16.92 -6.61
C GLN A 10 38.20 15.98 -5.41
N VAL A 11 39.24 15.85 -4.59
CA VAL A 11 39.20 14.93 -3.44
C VAL A 11 38.19 15.41 -2.38
N ARG A 12 38.15 16.74 -2.13
CA ARG A 12 37.24 17.33 -1.13
C ARG A 12 35.77 17.31 -1.55
N CYS A 13 35.47 17.42 -2.85
CA CYS A 13 34.09 17.38 -3.37
C CYS A 13 33.50 15.96 -3.40
N LYS A 14 34.34 14.94 -3.61
CA LYS A 14 33.88 13.53 -3.66
C LYS A 14 33.47 13.01 -2.28
N ASP A 15 34.10 13.50 -1.22
CA ASP A 15 33.78 13.15 0.17
C ASP A 15 32.49 13.85 0.64
N ASP A 16 32.26 15.11 0.27
CA ASP A 16 30.99 15.81 0.52
C ASP A 16 29.80 15.19 -0.24
N ALA A 17 30.02 14.78 -1.49
CA ALA A 17 29.01 14.08 -2.27
C ALA A 17 28.69 12.68 -1.71
N ARG A 18 29.71 11.94 -1.23
CA ARG A 18 29.52 10.64 -0.56
C ARG A 18 28.80 10.77 0.78
N MET A 19 29.08 11.80 1.57
CA MET A 19 28.37 12.03 2.82
C MET A 19 26.91 12.42 2.59
N LYS A 20 26.60 13.24 1.56
CA LYS A 20 25.20 13.55 1.22
C LYS A 20 24.41 12.37 0.66
N LEU A 21 25.07 11.43 -0.03
CA LEU A 21 24.45 10.19 -0.50
C LEU A 21 24.07 9.23 0.65
N TRP A 22 24.71 9.38 1.82
CA TRP A 22 24.47 8.59 3.02
C TRP A 22 23.82 9.38 4.16
N ALA A 23 23.54 10.67 3.94
CA ALA A 23 22.79 11.50 4.87
C ALA A 23 21.31 11.15 4.70
N TRP A 24 20.93 10.01 5.27
CA TRP A 24 19.53 9.70 5.55
C TRP A 24 18.99 10.87 6.37
N ASP A 25 18.11 11.66 5.75
CA ASP A 25 17.52 12.83 6.39
C ASP A 25 16.72 12.32 7.59
N GLU A 26 17.27 12.47 8.81
CA GLU A 26 16.70 11.93 10.07
C GLU A 26 15.24 12.34 10.26
N LYS A 27 14.83 13.45 9.64
CA LYS A 27 13.47 13.99 9.66
C LYS A 27 12.46 13.18 8.84
N ASN A 28 12.91 12.35 7.90
CA ASN A 28 12.08 11.48 7.06
C ASN A 28 12.07 10.03 7.54
N LEU A 29 12.80 9.67 8.61
CA LEU A 29 12.75 8.31 9.13
C LEU A 29 11.43 8.06 9.88
N PRO A 30 10.81 6.89 9.67
CA PRO A 30 9.68 6.49 10.50
C PRO A 30 10.13 6.44 11.95
N SER A 31 9.31 6.98 12.85
CA SER A 31 9.58 6.88 14.28
C SER A 31 9.58 5.40 14.70
N ILE A 32 10.36 5.05 15.71
CA ILE A 32 10.35 3.70 16.29
C ILE A 32 8.93 3.33 16.76
N ALA A 33 8.19 4.31 17.29
CA ALA A 33 6.79 4.15 17.68
C ALA A 33 5.90 3.75 16.49
N HIS A 34 6.07 4.41 15.35
CA HIS A 34 5.32 4.12 14.13
C HIS A 34 5.64 2.72 13.59
N ALA A 35 6.91 2.32 13.63
CA ALA A 35 7.35 0.98 13.24
C ALA A 35 6.76 -0.11 14.16
N ILE A 36 6.82 0.07 15.48
CA ILE A 36 6.23 -0.87 16.45
C ILE A 36 4.72 -0.97 16.23
N ARG A 37 4.03 0.16 16.07
CA ARG A 37 2.59 0.20 15.83
C ARG A 37 2.21 -0.53 14.55
N THR A 38 2.97 -0.32 13.48
CA THR A 38 2.76 -1.00 12.19
C THR A 38 2.96 -2.51 12.32
N ALA A 39 3.99 -2.95 13.05
CA ALA A 39 4.22 -4.37 13.34
C ALA A 39 3.07 -4.99 14.16
N VAL A 40 2.58 -4.28 15.19
CA VAL A 40 1.43 -4.71 15.98
C VAL A 40 0.18 -4.81 15.11
N ALA A 41 -0.13 -3.78 14.32
CA ALA A 41 -1.30 -3.77 13.45
C ALA A 41 -1.28 -4.95 12.46
N ALA A 42 -0.14 -5.15 11.77
CA ALA A 42 0.02 -6.25 10.82
C ALA A 42 -0.07 -7.63 11.49
N THR A 43 0.47 -7.78 12.70
CA THR A 43 0.40 -9.04 13.44
C THR A 43 -1.04 -9.34 13.87
N VAL A 44 -1.73 -8.34 14.42
CA VAL A 44 -3.14 -8.48 14.82
C VAL A 44 -4.02 -8.81 13.61
N SER A 45 -3.78 -8.20 12.44
CA SER A 45 -4.60 -8.48 11.27
C SER A 45 -4.42 -9.91 10.75
N VAL A 46 -3.20 -10.46 10.81
CA VAL A 46 -2.96 -11.88 10.52
C VAL A 46 -3.66 -12.79 11.52
N ILE A 47 -3.56 -12.48 12.83
CA ILE A 47 -4.22 -13.28 13.87
C ILE A 47 -5.74 -13.30 13.62
N VAL A 48 -6.35 -12.14 13.42
CA VAL A 48 -7.78 -12.03 13.14
C VAL A 48 -8.15 -12.79 11.87
N ALA A 49 -7.43 -12.61 10.76
CA ALA A 49 -7.71 -13.31 9.51
C ALA A 49 -7.59 -14.84 9.65
N ARG A 50 -6.62 -15.33 10.43
CA ARG A 50 -6.48 -16.77 10.74
C ARG A 50 -7.59 -17.30 11.62
N LEU A 51 -8.05 -16.52 12.61
CA LEU A 51 -9.17 -16.90 13.47
C LEU A 51 -10.48 -17.02 12.68
N VAL A 52 -10.68 -16.17 11.66
CA VAL A 52 -11.81 -16.27 10.71
C VAL A 52 -11.58 -17.35 9.64
N GLN A 53 -10.48 -18.12 9.73
CA GLN A 53 -10.12 -19.19 8.79
C GLN A 53 -10.04 -18.72 7.33
N MET A 54 -9.54 -17.50 7.11
CA MET A 54 -9.36 -16.97 5.76
C MET A 54 -8.23 -17.72 5.04
N PRO A 55 -8.45 -18.14 3.78
CA PRO A 55 -7.48 -18.95 3.04
C PRO A 55 -6.16 -18.21 2.81
N GLU A 56 -6.20 -16.90 2.58
CA GLU A 56 -5.03 -16.12 2.22
C GLU A 56 -4.78 -14.98 3.24
N ALA A 57 -4.70 -15.33 4.53
CA ALA A 57 -4.55 -14.39 5.65
C ALA A 57 -3.40 -13.36 5.53
N TYR A 58 -2.39 -13.62 4.69
CA TYR A 58 -1.33 -12.65 4.43
C TYR A 58 -1.80 -11.39 3.69
N TRP A 59 -2.94 -11.45 2.97
CA TRP A 59 -3.52 -10.26 2.33
C TRP A 59 -4.06 -9.26 3.33
N ALA A 60 -4.60 -9.73 4.45
CA ALA A 60 -4.97 -8.84 5.55
C ALA A 60 -3.75 -8.06 6.04
N ALA A 61 -2.59 -8.71 6.18
CA ALA A 61 -1.34 -8.05 6.57
C ALA A 61 -0.91 -6.99 5.55
N ILE A 62 -0.89 -7.33 4.25
CA ILE A 62 -0.51 -6.40 3.18
C ILE A 62 -1.46 -5.19 3.14
N ALA A 63 -2.76 -5.44 3.28
CA ALA A 63 -3.75 -4.38 3.35
C ALA A 63 -3.48 -3.46 4.54
N THR A 64 -3.24 -4.03 5.74
CA THR A 64 -2.90 -3.27 6.94
C THR A 64 -1.65 -2.43 6.77
N LEU A 65 -0.55 -3.01 6.28
CA LEU A 65 0.73 -2.30 6.10
C LEU A 65 0.59 -1.06 5.21
N VAL A 66 -0.19 -1.16 4.14
CA VAL A 66 -0.38 -0.03 3.23
C VAL A 66 -1.23 1.07 3.87
N VAL A 67 -2.25 0.71 4.65
CA VAL A 67 -3.05 1.69 5.40
C VAL A 67 -2.15 2.42 6.41
N MET A 68 -1.29 1.68 7.11
CA MET A 68 -0.35 2.24 8.09
C MET A 68 0.68 3.20 7.49
N GLN A 69 1.03 3.07 6.20
CA GLN A 69 1.97 3.98 5.52
C GLN A 69 1.37 5.36 5.18
N SER A 70 0.07 5.58 5.40
CA SER A 70 -0.61 6.84 5.08
C SER A 70 -0.79 7.74 6.30
N THR A 71 -0.92 9.05 6.09
CA THR A 71 -1.21 10.02 7.16
C THR A 71 -2.66 9.92 7.62
N LEU A 72 -2.95 10.15 8.92
CA LEU A 72 -4.27 9.97 9.56
C LEU A 72 -5.48 10.46 8.73
N GLY A 73 -5.41 11.69 8.21
CA GLY A 73 -6.49 12.26 7.40
C GLY A 73 -6.63 11.63 6.00
N ALA A 74 -5.52 11.19 5.41
CA ALA A 74 -5.52 10.46 4.14
C ALA A 74 -5.92 8.99 4.33
N THR A 75 -5.69 8.41 5.52
CA THR A 75 -5.92 6.99 5.82
C THR A 75 -7.37 6.57 5.58
N LEU A 76 -8.35 7.41 5.97
CA LEU A 76 -9.77 7.06 5.80
C LEU A 76 -10.19 7.06 4.33
N THR A 77 -9.86 8.13 3.59
CA THR A 77 -10.15 8.24 2.16
C THR A 77 -9.48 7.11 1.38
N LEU A 78 -8.19 6.86 1.65
CA LEU A 78 -7.45 5.75 1.03
C LEU A 78 -8.05 4.39 1.38
N SER A 79 -8.56 4.22 2.60
CA SER A 79 -9.22 2.96 3.00
C SER A 79 -10.49 2.71 2.19
N ILE A 80 -11.34 3.73 2.01
CA ILE A 80 -12.55 3.62 1.20
C ILE A 80 -12.19 3.33 -0.26
N GLU A 81 -11.24 4.08 -0.82
CA GLU A 81 -10.76 3.87 -2.18
C GLU A 81 -10.24 2.45 -2.39
N ARG A 82 -9.56 1.87 -1.40
CA ARG A 82 -9.05 0.50 -1.48
C ARG A 82 -10.15 -0.55 -1.41
N ILE A 83 -11.18 -0.34 -0.59
CA ILE A 83 -12.35 -1.23 -0.57
C ILE A 83 -13.04 -1.21 -1.94
N VAL A 84 -13.28 -0.02 -2.50
CA VAL A 84 -13.90 0.14 -3.83
C VAL A 84 -13.03 -0.46 -4.92
N ALA A 85 -11.73 -0.16 -4.93
CA ALA A 85 -10.79 -0.70 -5.91
C ALA A 85 -10.71 -2.23 -5.86
N THR A 86 -10.69 -2.80 -4.65
CA THR A 86 -10.68 -4.26 -4.47
C THR A 86 -11.98 -4.87 -4.95
N ALA A 87 -13.14 -4.26 -4.64
CA ALA A 87 -14.43 -4.74 -5.11
C ALA A 87 -14.53 -4.73 -6.65
N VAL A 88 -14.11 -3.64 -7.29
CA VAL A 88 -14.10 -3.50 -8.76
C VAL A 88 -13.15 -4.52 -9.38
N GLY A 89 -11.89 -4.58 -8.93
CA GLY A 89 -10.89 -5.52 -9.44
C GLY A 89 -11.30 -6.98 -9.22
N ALA A 90 -11.91 -7.29 -8.08
CA ALA A 90 -12.39 -8.63 -7.76
C ALA A 90 -13.57 -9.04 -8.64
N SER A 91 -14.52 -8.13 -8.87
CA SER A 91 -15.69 -8.39 -9.72
C SER A 91 -15.29 -8.59 -11.18
N VAL A 92 -14.48 -7.68 -11.74
CA VAL A 92 -14.01 -7.77 -13.13
C VAL A 92 -13.12 -8.99 -13.31
N GLY A 93 -12.21 -9.24 -12.36
CA GLY A 93 -11.33 -10.42 -12.40
C GLY A 93 -12.11 -11.73 -12.32
N ALA A 94 -13.14 -11.81 -11.48
CA ALA A 94 -13.97 -13.01 -11.40
C ALA A 94 -14.80 -13.24 -12.67
N LEU A 95 -15.30 -12.18 -13.30
CA LEU A 95 -16.01 -12.28 -14.58
C LEU A 95 -15.06 -12.77 -15.68
N GLU A 96 -13.91 -12.12 -15.84
CA GLU A 96 -12.91 -12.49 -16.85
C GLU A 96 -12.44 -13.93 -16.65
N ALA A 97 -12.11 -14.31 -15.41
CA ALA A 97 -11.61 -15.65 -15.09
C ALA A 97 -12.66 -16.76 -15.28
N ASN A 98 -13.95 -16.43 -15.28
CA ASN A 98 -15.02 -17.41 -15.55
C ASN A 98 -15.34 -17.53 -17.05
N TYR A 99 -15.35 -16.43 -17.80
CA TYR A 99 -15.80 -16.43 -19.20
C TYR A 99 -14.66 -16.53 -20.22
N PHE A 100 -13.45 -16.09 -19.87
CA PHE A 100 -12.33 -15.91 -20.80
C PHE A 100 -11.01 -16.50 -20.28
N ALA A 101 -11.08 -17.48 -19.38
CA ALA A 101 -9.94 -18.08 -18.70
C ALA A 101 -8.76 -18.37 -19.66
N GLY A 102 -7.61 -17.74 -19.41
CA GLY A 102 -6.37 -17.93 -20.17
C GLY A 102 -6.23 -17.06 -21.42
N ASN A 103 -7.18 -16.15 -21.71
CA ASN A 103 -7.10 -15.24 -22.85
C ASN A 103 -6.38 -13.93 -22.50
N LEU A 104 -5.15 -13.77 -22.98
CA LEU A 104 -4.34 -12.56 -22.77
C LEU A 104 -4.98 -11.27 -23.29
N VAL A 105 -5.79 -11.36 -24.36
CA VAL A 105 -6.51 -10.19 -24.91
C VAL A 105 -7.64 -9.78 -23.98
N ALA A 106 -8.39 -10.74 -23.43
CA ALA A 106 -9.44 -10.46 -22.46
C ALA A 106 -8.86 -9.81 -21.19
N PHE A 107 -7.72 -10.31 -20.72
CA PHE A 107 -6.97 -9.72 -19.62
C PHE A 107 -6.57 -8.26 -19.88
N ALA A 108 -6.00 -7.97 -21.06
CA ALA A 108 -5.62 -6.61 -21.43
C ALA A 108 -6.84 -5.67 -21.49
N LEU A 109 -7.96 -6.13 -22.07
CA LEU A 109 -9.21 -5.37 -22.12
C LEU A 109 -9.78 -5.12 -20.73
N ALA A 110 -9.66 -6.07 -19.81
CA ALA A 110 -10.11 -5.92 -18.43
C ALA A 110 -9.31 -4.85 -17.67
N ILE A 111 -7.99 -4.77 -17.89
CA ILE A 111 -7.15 -3.68 -17.33
C ILE A 111 -7.60 -2.32 -17.89
N VAL A 112 -7.83 -2.22 -19.20
CA VAL A 112 -8.33 -0.99 -19.83
C VAL A 112 -9.69 -0.60 -19.24
N LEU A 113 -10.59 -1.58 -19.04
CA LEU A 113 -11.90 -1.36 -18.42
C LEU A 113 -11.76 -0.82 -16.99
N ILE A 114 -10.90 -1.41 -16.16
CA ILE A 114 -10.61 -0.89 -14.81
C ILE A 114 -10.08 0.55 -14.87
N GLY A 115 -9.25 0.86 -15.86
CA GLY A 115 -8.74 2.21 -16.10
C GLY A 115 -9.86 3.20 -16.44
N MET A 116 -10.75 2.82 -17.35
CA MET A 116 -11.92 3.62 -17.72
C MET A 116 -12.86 3.84 -16.54
N LEU A 117 -13.15 2.80 -15.75
CA LEU A 117 -13.95 2.90 -14.53
C LEU A 117 -13.28 3.84 -13.53
N SER A 118 -11.96 3.75 -13.37
CA SER A 118 -11.21 4.63 -12.46
C SER A 118 -11.31 6.10 -12.88
N ILE A 119 -11.24 6.40 -14.18
CA ILE A 119 -11.44 7.75 -14.71
C ILE A 119 -12.88 8.22 -14.48
N ALA A 120 -13.87 7.36 -14.77
CA ALA A 120 -15.29 7.69 -14.63
C ALA A 120 -15.67 8.01 -13.17
N PHE A 121 -15.14 7.24 -12.21
CA PHE A 121 -15.36 7.45 -10.78
C PHE A 121 -14.40 8.46 -10.14
N ARG A 122 -13.50 9.09 -10.93
CA ARG A 122 -12.45 9.99 -10.44
C ARG A 122 -11.61 9.39 -9.31
N LEU A 123 -11.33 8.10 -9.42
CA LEU A 123 -10.48 7.37 -8.47
C LEU A 123 -9.02 7.79 -8.64
N GLU A 124 -8.30 7.86 -7.52
CA GLU A 124 -6.87 8.13 -7.51
C GLU A 124 -6.06 7.05 -8.24
N LYS A 125 -4.86 7.41 -8.70
CA LYS A 125 -3.93 6.46 -9.36
C LYS A 125 -3.61 5.26 -8.48
N THR A 126 -3.63 5.44 -7.16
CA THR A 126 -3.41 4.37 -6.17
C THR A 126 -4.54 3.35 -6.20
N ALA A 127 -5.80 3.79 -6.27
CA ALA A 127 -6.97 2.91 -6.38
C ALA A 127 -6.93 2.10 -7.68
N TYR A 128 -6.63 2.73 -8.81
CA TYR A 128 -6.44 2.03 -10.09
C TYR A 128 -5.36 0.93 -10.00
N ARG A 129 -4.21 1.24 -9.39
CA ARG A 129 -3.13 0.25 -9.18
C ARG A 129 -3.62 -0.94 -8.36
N TYR A 130 -4.36 -0.70 -7.27
CA TYR A 130 -4.89 -1.77 -6.43
C TYR A 130 -5.93 -2.64 -7.14
N ALA A 131 -6.84 -2.03 -7.91
CA ALA A 131 -7.84 -2.76 -8.69
C ALA A 131 -7.17 -3.67 -9.74
N SER A 132 -6.19 -3.13 -10.48
CA SER A 132 -5.45 -3.88 -11.50
C SER A 132 -4.61 -5.02 -10.91
N ILE A 133 -3.97 -4.81 -9.76
CA ILE A 133 -3.25 -5.89 -9.05
C ILE A 133 -4.22 -6.99 -8.61
N THR A 134 -5.38 -6.62 -8.06
CA THR A 134 -6.40 -7.58 -7.60
C THR A 134 -6.93 -8.41 -8.77
N LEU A 135 -7.23 -7.76 -9.90
CA LEU A 135 -7.61 -8.44 -11.14
C LEU A 135 -6.50 -9.41 -11.59
N ALA A 136 -5.25 -8.96 -11.68
CA ALA A 136 -4.13 -9.80 -12.09
C ALA A 136 -3.98 -11.05 -11.21
N ILE A 137 -4.17 -10.91 -9.90
CA ILE A 137 -4.10 -12.05 -8.97
C ILE A 137 -5.21 -13.06 -9.27
N ILE A 138 -6.45 -12.62 -9.42
CA ILE A 138 -7.58 -13.53 -9.64
C ILE A 138 -7.49 -14.24 -10.98
N VAL A 139 -6.98 -13.55 -12.00
CA VAL A 139 -6.89 -14.08 -13.36
C VAL A 139 -5.66 -14.97 -13.56
N LEU A 140 -4.49 -14.55 -13.05
CA LEU A 140 -3.21 -15.18 -13.36
C LEU A 140 -2.78 -16.24 -12.36
N ILE A 141 -3.21 -16.17 -11.09
CA ILE A 141 -2.82 -17.18 -10.10
C ILE A 141 -3.66 -18.44 -10.33
N PRO A 142 -3.03 -19.63 -10.40
CA PRO A 142 -3.75 -20.90 -10.50
C PRO A 142 -4.79 -21.04 -9.37
N ARG A 143 -6.04 -21.30 -9.77
CA ARG A 143 -7.18 -21.33 -8.85
C ARG A 143 -7.55 -22.76 -8.50
N SER A 144 -7.63 -23.07 -7.22
CA SER A 144 -8.17 -24.34 -6.70
C SER A 144 -9.69 -24.28 -6.45
N ALA A 145 -10.26 -23.07 -6.48
CA ALA A 145 -11.67 -22.78 -6.20
C ALA A 145 -12.30 -21.90 -7.31
N PRO A 146 -13.64 -21.77 -7.35
CA PRO A 146 -14.32 -20.89 -8.29
C PRO A 146 -13.82 -19.44 -8.17
N ALA A 147 -13.74 -18.72 -9.30
CA ALA A 147 -13.19 -17.36 -9.32
C ALA A 147 -13.96 -16.40 -8.38
N TRP A 148 -15.27 -16.59 -8.27
CA TRP A 148 -16.12 -15.78 -7.39
C TRP A 148 -15.80 -15.99 -5.90
N THR A 149 -15.52 -17.23 -5.51
CA THR A 149 -15.12 -17.56 -4.13
C THR A 149 -13.78 -16.90 -3.78
N ILE A 150 -12.80 -16.98 -4.68
CA ILE A 150 -11.49 -16.34 -4.50
C ILE A 150 -11.63 -14.82 -4.44
N ALA A 151 -12.45 -14.24 -5.33
CA ALA A 151 -12.75 -12.80 -5.33
C ALA A 151 -13.39 -12.32 -4.02
N LEU A 152 -14.35 -13.08 -3.48
CA LEU A 152 -14.99 -12.78 -2.19
C LEU A 152 -14.01 -12.89 -1.03
N HIS A 153 -13.23 -13.97 -0.94
CA HIS A 153 -12.21 -14.11 0.09
C HIS A 153 -11.24 -12.94 0.05
N ARG A 154 -10.83 -12.54 -1.14
CA ARG A 154 -9.92 -11.42 -1.31
C ARG A 154 -10.51 -10.09 -0.84
N PHE A 155 -11.76 -9.82 -1.18
CA PHE A 155 -12.45 -8.64 -0.70
C PHE A 155 -12.54 -8.61 0.83
N LEU A 156 -12.86 -9.75 1.45
CA LEU A 156 -12.97 -9.88 2.90
C LEU A 156 -11.61 -9.72 3.60
N GLU A 157 -10.55 -10.33 3.08
CA GLU A 157 -9.19 -10.22 3.64
C GLU A 157 -8.68 -8.78 3.63
N VAL A 158 -8.89 -8.07 2.53
CA VAL A 158 -8.53 -6.64 2.44
C VAL A 158 -9.35 -5.82 3.41
N SER A 159 -10.65 -6.08 3.50
CA SER A 159 -11.55 -5.38 4.44
C SER A 159 -11.13 -5.59 5.89
N VAL A 160 -10.81 -6.83 6.31
CA VAL A 160 -10.30 -7.13 7.65
C VAL A 160 -8.99 -6.39 7.92
N GLY A 161 -8.05 -6.42 6.97
CA GLY A 161 -6.78 -5.70 7.11
C GLY A 161 -6.97 -4.20 7.30
N ILE A 162 -7.91 -3.60 6.56
CA ILE A 162 -8.27 -2.17 6.68
C ILE A 162 -8.93 -1.89 8.04
N ILE A 163 -9.90 -2.70 8.46
CA ILE A 163 -10.60 -2.53 9.74
C ILE A 163 -9.60 -2.59 10.90
N VAL A 164 -8.72 -3.59 10.92
CA VAL A 164 -7.69 -3.72 11.96
C VAL A 164 -6.72 -2.55 11.95
N ALA A 165 -6.29 -2.11 10.76
CA ALA A 165 -5.43 -0.94 10.63
C ALA A 165 -6.12 0.31 11.21
N LEU A 166 -7.36 0.59 10.80
CA LEU A 166 -8.13 1.73 11.28
C LEU A 166 -8.39 1.66 12.79
N ALA A 167 -8.65 0.48 13.34
CA ALA A 167 -8.82 0.28 14.78
C ALA A 167 -7.53 0.61 15.54
N VAL A 168 -6.37 0.10 15.09
CA VAL A 168 -5.08 0.44 15.69
C VAL A 168 -4.77 1.92 15.50
N VAL A 169 -5.13 2.49 14.34
CA VAL A 169 -5.00 3.91 14.02
C VAL A 169 -5.80 4.79 15.01
N ALA A 170 -7.02 4.39 15.34
CA ALA A 170 -7.91 5.08 16.26
C ALA A 170 -7.50 4.92 17.73
N LEU A 171 -6.95 3.76 18.11
CA LEU A 171 -6.55 3.48 19.50
C LEU A 171 -5.21 4.13 19.91
N TRP A 172 -4.30 4.37 18.95
CA TRP A 172 -2.96 4.93 19.22
C TRP A 172 -2.64 6.20 18.39
N PRO A 173 -3.49 7.23 18.30
CA PRO A 173 -3.28 8.34 17.36
C PRO A 173 -1.91 9.01 17.56
N GLU A 174 -1.10 9.06 16.50
CA GLU A 174 0.21 9.73 16.54
C GLU A 174 -0.03 11.22 16.35
N HIS A 175 0.26 12.01 17.39
CA HIS A 175 0.22 13.47 17.29
C HIS A 175 1.48 13.91 16.52
N GLN A 176 1.29 14.40 15.29
CA GLN A 176 2.35 15.16 14.64
C GLN A 176 2.48 16.50 15.37
N PRO A 177 3.69 16.93 15.77
CA PRO A 177 3.87 18.25 16.36
C PRO A 177 3.36 19.31 15.37
N SER A 178 2.35 20.07 15.79
CA SER A 178 1.86 21.22 15.03
C SER A 178 3.03 22.15 14.75
N ALA A 179 3.26 22.47 13.47
CA ALA A 179 4.24 23.47 13.07
C ALA A 179 3.98 24.77 13.87
N PRO A 180 5.03 25.42 14.42
CA PRO A 180 4.85 26.65 15.17
C PRO A 180 4.15 27.66 14.28
N LYS A 181 2.97 28.09 14.73
CA LYS A 181 2.20 29.19 14.13
C LYS A 181 3.14 30.40 14.14
N GLY A 182 3.45 30.92 12.95
CA GLY A 182 4.39 32.02 12.76
C GLY A 182 4.14 33.14 13.78
N ALA A 183 5.21 33.48 14.49
CA ALA A 183 5.32 34.66 15.30
C ALA A 183 5.56 35.84 14.36
N ASP A 184 4.47 36.33 13.75
CA ASP A 184 4.47 37.56 12.97
C ASP A 184 3.41 38.50 13.59
N GLU A 185 3.75 39.08 14.74
CA GLU A 185 3.20 40.36 15.25
C GLU A 185 4.34 41.37 15.37
#